data_AF-A0A258R0M3-F1
#
_entry.id   AF-A0A258R0M3-F1
#
_cell.length_a   1.000
_cell.length_b   1.000
_cell.length_c   1.000
_cell.angle_alpha   90.00
_cell.angle_beta   90.00
_cell.angle_gamma   90.00
#
_symmetry.space_group_name_H-M   'P 1'
#
loop_
_entity.id
_entity.type
_entity.pdbx_description
1 polymer ?
#
loop_
_entity_poly.entity_id
_entity_poly.type
_entity_poly.pdbx_seq_one_letter_code
_entity_poly.pdbx_strand_id
1 'polypeptide(L)' 'MRFDKLTTQFQQAFSDAQSLAVAGDSAYIEPQHLLLALLNQEGGGAGAILSRAGAQVPALKAALTQALTRLPKVEGQGG' A
#
# COMPACT_ATOMS: atom_id res chain seq x y z
N MET A 1 6.61 14.30 7.81
CA MET A 1 7.43 13.15 8.24
C MET A 1 8.88 13.36 7.82
N ARG A 2 9.85 12.78 8.52
CA ARG A 2 11.28 12.78 8.12
C ARG A 2 11.55 11.66 7.09
N PHE A 3 11.11 11.87 5.85
CA PHE A 3 11.23 10.87 4.77
C PHE A 3 12.69 10.48 4.47
N ASP A 4 13.61 11.43 4.66
CA ASP A 4 15.06 11.24 4.53
C ASP A 4 15.65 10.20 5.49
N LYS A 5 14.91 9.82 6.54
CA LYS A 5 15.31 8.80 7.53
C LYS A 5 14.79 7.40 7.21
N LEU A 6 13.98 7.25 6.17
CA LEU A 6 13.50 5.95 5.70
C LEU A 6 14.49 5.37 4.69
N THR A 7 14.51 4.04 4.54
CA THR A 7 15.29 3.42 3.46
C THR A 7 14.77 3.87 2.10
N THR A 8 15.64 3.96 1.09
CA THR A 8 15.23 4.32 -0.28
C THR A 8 14.09 3.43 -0.78
N GLN A 9 14.17 2.13 -0.48
CA GLN A 9 13.14 1.17 -0.84
C GLN A 9 11.79 1.49 -0.17
N PHE A 10 11.79 1.90 1.10
CA PHE A 10 10.55 2.26 1.79
C PHE A 10 10.00 3.62 1.36
N GLN A 11 10.86 4.58 1.01
CA GLN A 11 10.44 5.84 0.40
C GLN A 11 9.68 5.58 -0.92
N GLN A 12 10.21 4.68 -1.76
CA GLN A 12 9.51 4.26 -2.98
C GLN A 12 8.17 3.61 -2.67
N ALA A 13 8.11 2.66 -1.72
CA ALA A 13 6.85 2.03 -1.34
C ALA A 13 5.81 3.04 -0.82
N PHE A 14 6.24 4.11 -0.15
CA PHE A 14 5.36 5.18 0.29
C PHE A 14 4.83 6.01 -0.88
N SER A 15 5.67 6.28 -1.88
CA SER A 15 5.24 6.91 -3.14
C SER A 15 4.22 6.05 -3.89
N ASP A 16 4.45 4.75 -3.97
CA ASP A 16 3.55 3.82 -4.63
C ASP A 16 2.22 3.71 -3.86
N ALA A 17 2.26 3.73 -2.53
CA ALA A 17 1.08 3.76 -1.67
C ALA A 17 0.23 5.02 -1.88
N GLN A 18 0.88 6.18 -2.09
CA GLN A 18 0.19 7.41 -2.46
C GLN A 18 -0.52 7.26 -3.80
N SER A 19 0.14 6.70 -4.81
CA SER A 19 -0.48 6.43 -6.12
C SER A 19 -1.70 5.51 -6.00
N LEU A 20 -1.63 4.47 -5.15
CA LEU A 20 -2.76 3.59 -4.87
C LEU A 20 -3.93 4.33 -4.21
N ALA A 21 -3.66 5.22 -3.25
CA ALA A 21 -4.70 6.01 -2.58
C ALA A 21 -5.38 6.99 -3.56
N VAL A 22 -4.60 7.68 -4.39
CA VAL A 22 -5.11 8.59 -5.43
C VAL A 22 -5.97 7.82 -6.45
N ALA A 23 -5.51 6.66 -6.93
CA ALA A 23 -6.26 5.84 -7.86
C ALA A 23 -7.58 5.28 -7.28
N GLY A 24 -7.65 5.17 -5.94
CA GLY A 24 -8.83 4.73 -5.21
C GLY A 24 -9.72 5.86 -4.68
N ASP A 25 -9.47 7.11 -5.07
CA ASP A 25 -10.14 8.31 -4.54
C ASP A 25 -10.12 8.41 -3.00
N SER A 26 -9.10 7.85 -2.36
CA SER A 26 -8.94 7.87 -0.90
C SER A 26 -8.33 9.20 -0.45
N ALA A 27 -8.93 9.85 0.55
CA ALA A 27 -8.46 11.14 1.08
C ALA A 27 -7.07 11.05 1.74
N TYR A 28 -6.74 9.87 2.25
CA TYR A 28 -5.53 9.60 3.02
C TYR A 28 -4.87 8.30 2.56
N ILE A 29 -3.56 8.22 2.79
CA ILE A 29 -2.82 6.97 2.67
C ILE A 29 -3.12 6.13 3.91
N GLU A 30 -4.01 5.16 3.75
CA GLU A 30 -4.28 4.14 4.77
C GLU A 30 -3.22 3.02 4.77
N PRO A 31 -3.01 2.29 5.89
CA PRO A 31 -2.03 1.21 5.99
C PRO A 31 -2.16 0.10 4.93
N GLN A 32 -3.38 -0.13 4.44
CA GLN A 32 -3.67 -1.10 3.38
C GLN A 32 -2.94 -0.74 2.08
N HIS A 33 -2.85 0.56 1.73
CA HIS A 33 -2.11 1.02 0.54
C HIS A 33 -0.63 0.73 0.70
N LEU A 34 -0.07 1.05 1.87
CA LEU A 34 1.35 0.88 2.15
C LEU A 34 1.74 -0.60 2.16
N LEU A 35 0.92 -1.45 2.76
CA LEU A 35 1.18 -2.90 2.76
C LEU A 35 1.09 -3.48 1.36
N LEU A 36 0.09 -3.08 0.55
CA LEU A 36 -0.02 -3.54 -0.83
C LEU A 36 1.18 -3.07 -1.68
N ALA A 37 1.62 -1.83 -1.52
CA ALA A 37 2.82 -1.29 -2.18
C ALA A 37 4.08 -2.10 -1.81
N LEU A 38 4.31 -2.35 -0.51
CA LEU A 38 5.40 -3.20 -0.02
C LEU A 38 5.38 -4.62 -0.59
N LEU A 39 4.19 -5.20 -0.78
CA LEU A 39 3.99 -6.54 -1.35
C LEU A 39 4.07 -6.60 -2.89
N ASN A 40 3.99 -5.45 -3.55
CA ASN A 40 4.12 -5.33 -5.01
C ASN A 40 5.53 -4.95 -5.45
N GLN A 41 6.35 -4.47 -4.53
CA GLN A 41 7.70 -4.01 -4.83
C GLN A 41 8.62 -5.15 -5.28
N GLU A 42 9.16 -5.01 -6.49
CA GLU A 42 10.17 -5.92 -7.01
C GLU A 42 11.45 -5.84 -6.18
N GLY A 43 12.03 -7.00 -5.85
CA GLY A 43 13.18 -7.08 -4.94
C GLY A 43 12.89 -6.63 -3.50
N GLY A 44 11.62 -6.42 -3.13
CA GLY A 44 11.19 -6.09 -1.78
C GLY A 44 11.20 -7.29 -0.82
N GLY A 45 11.58 -7.05 0.44
CA GLY A 45 11.67 -8.12 1.46
C GLY A 45 10.33 -8.51 2.11
N ALA A 46 9.30 -7.67 2.01
CA ALA A 46 8.06 -7.82 2.78
C ALA A 46 7.32 -9.14 2.49
N GLY A 47 7.21 -9.51 1.21
CA GLY A 47 6.57 -10.77 0.81
C GLY A 47 7.32 -12.00 1.33
N ALA A 48 8.65 -12.00 1.29
CA ALA A 48 9.46 -13.10 1.79
C ALA A 48 9.35 -13.26 3.32
N ILE A 49 9.36 -12.14 4.05
CA ILE A 49 9.17 -12.14 5.52
C ILE A 49 7.81 -12.73 5.89
N LEU A 50 6.74 -12.28 5.22
CA LEU A 50 5.38 -12.75 5.49
C LEU A 50 5.19 -14.22 5.09
N SER A 51 5.74 -14.65 3.95
CA SER A 51 5.73 -16.05 3.54
C SER A 51 6.43 -16.95 4.59
N ARG A 52 7.59 -16.51 5.08
CA ARG A 52 8.32 -17.22 6.15
C ARG A 52 7.55 -17.25 7.47
N ALA A 53 6.71 -16.24 7.73
CA ALA A 53 5.80 -16.22 8.87
C ALA A 53 4.51 -17.06 8.66
N GLY A 54 4.37 -17.75 7.53
CA GLY A 54 3.23 -18.63 7.23
C GLY A 54 2.07 -17.94 6.52
N ALA A 55 2.22 -16.69 6.07
CA ALA A 55 1.17 -16.00 5.34
C ALA A 55 1.09 -16.47 3.87
N GLN A 56 -0.13 -16.67 3.39
CA GLN A 56 -0.39 -16.89 1.96
C GLN A 56 -0.36 -15.54 1.23
N VAL A 57 0.83 -15.09 0.81
CA VAL A 57 1.04 -13.76 0.22
C VAL A 57 0.12 -13.45 -0.98
N PRO A 58 -0.13 -14.36 -1.94
CA PRO A 58 -1.07 -14.09 -3.03
C PRO A 58 -2.50 -13.83 -2.53
N ALA A 59 -2.98 -14.62 -1.57
CA ALA A 59 -4.30 -14.43 -0.97
C ALA A 59 -4.38 -13.13 -0.17
N LEU A 60 -3.32 -12.78 0.57
CA LEU A 60 -3.22 -11.51 1.29
C LEU A 60 -3.29 -10.31 0.33
N LYS A 61 -2.59 -10.35 -0.80
CA LYS A 61 -2.65 -9.29 -1.83
C LYS A 61 -4.06 -9.15 -2.38
N ALA A 62 -4.74 -10.25 -2.70
CA ALA A 62 -6.13 -10.20 -3.16
C ALA A 62 -7.07 -9.60 -2.12
N ALA A 63 -6.93 -9.99 -0.85
CA ALA A 63 -7.71 -9.45 0.25
C ALA A 63 -7.45 -7.95 0.49
N LEU A 64 -6.20 -7.50 0.35
CA LEU A 64 -5.84 -6.08 0.42
C LEU A 64 -6.47 -5.29 -0.70
N THR A 65 -6.39 -5.76 -1.96
CA THR A 65 -7.05 -5.10 -3.09
C THR A 65 -8.55 -4.95 -2.86
N GLN A 66 -9.22 -5.98 -2.32
CA GLN A 66 -10.63 -5.88 -1.94
C GLN A 66 -10.87 -4.94 -0.74
N ALA A 67 -9.93 -4.85 0.21
CA ALA A 67 -10.06 -3.92 1.33
C ALA A 67 -9.99 -2.47 0.88
N LEU A 68 -9.14 -2.17 -0.11
CA LEU A 68 -9.03 -0.82 -0.68
C LEU A 68 -10.35 -0.34 -1.29
N THR A 69 -11.12 -1.22 -1.96
CA THR A 69 -12.41 -0.81 -2.56
C THR A 69 -13.47 -0.43 -1.52
N ARG A 70 -13.26 -0.77 -0.25
CA ARG A 70 -14.17 -0.46 0.87
C ARG A 70 -13.73 0.77 1.66
N LEU A 71 -12.58 1.38 1.32
CA LEU A 71 -12.14 2.58 2.00
C LEU A 71 -13.04 3.78 1.68
N PRO A 72 -13.19 4.74 2.60
CA PRO A 72 -13.92 5.98 2.34
C PRO A 72 -13.32 6.71 1.12
N LYS A 73 -14.20 7.11 0.20
CA LYS A 73 -13.83 7.89 -0.98
C LYS A 73 -14.16 9.35 -0.77
N VAL A 74 -13.36 10.22 -1.37
CA VAL A 74 -13.67 11.64 -1.47
C VAL A 74 -14.69 11.81 -2.58
N GLU A 75 -15.95 12.05 -2.21
CA GLU A 75 -16.97 12.46 -3.16
C GLU A 75 -17.00 14.00 -3.22
N GLY A 76 -16.46 14.56 -4.32
CA GLY A 76 -16.69 15.94 -4.72
C GLY A 76 -15.83 17.02 -4.04
N GLN A 77 -14.83 17.52 -4.78
CA GLN A 77 -14.67 18.98 -4.94
C GLN A 77 -15.28 19.36 -6.30
N GLY A 78 -16.60 19.26 -6.41
CA GLY A 78 -17.34 19.90 -7.50
C GLY A 78 -17.43 21.39 -7.18
N GLY A 79 -16.67 22.19 -7.93
CA GLY A 79 -16.91 23.64 -8.00
C GLY A 79 -18.14 23.95 -8.84
#